data_AF-A0A412T218-F1
#
_entry.id   AF-A0A412T218-F1
#
_cell.length_a   1.000
_cell.length_b   1.000
_cell.length_c   1.000
_cell.angle_alpha   90.00
_cell.angle_beta   90.00
_cell.angle_gamma   90.00
#
_symmetry.space_group_name_H-M   'P 1'
#
loop_
_entity.id
_entity.type
_entity.pdbx_description
1 polymer ?
#
loop_
_entity_poly.entity_id
_entity_poly.type
_entity_poly.pdbx_seq_one_letter_code
_entity_poly.pdbx_strand_id
1 'polypeptide(L)'
;MKSLLLHACCAPCSLEPVRLLREEGFEPTICWTNPNIQPRDEWQRRLDELRRWCADGGIELIEAGEDRERWEAGVAPLGADRPRRCRACYALRLAEACRVAQERGFEYVGTTLAVSPYQLFDTCNDVLERLAAARGLTPVIRDFRPYYPEATRRSRELGMYRQNYCGCRFSAVEAAMDRARIRDERKAAKK
;
A
#
# COMPACT_ATOMS: atom_id res chain seq x y z
N MET A 1 -16.99 13.62 11.74
CA MET A 1 -16.05 13.11 10.71
C MET A 1 -16.60 11.80 10.17
N LYS A 2 -16.42 11.52 8.87
CA LYS A 2 -16.91 10.30 8.23
C LYS A 2 -15.93 9.15 8.48
N SER A 3 -16.38 8.02 9.01
CA SER A 3 -15.49 6.87 9.23
C SER A 3 -15.03 6.27 7.90
N LEU A 4 -13.73 6.04 7.76
CA LEU A 4 -13.12 5.53 6.55
C LEU A 4 -12.16 4.40 6.90
N LEU A 5 -12.34 3.22 6.31
CA LEU A 5 -11.31 2.18 6.39
C LEU A 5 -10.26 2.44 5.31
N LEU A 6 -9.01 2.66 5.71
CA LEU A 6 -7.90 2.95 4.81
C LEU A 6 -6.91 1.78 4.79
N HIS A 7 -6.84 1.07 3.66
CA HIS A 7 -5.84 0.01 3.48
C HIS A 7 -4.41 0.59 3.47
N ALA A 8 -3.53 0.01 4.29
CA ALA A 8 -2.13 0.40 4.41
C ALA A 8 -1.16 -0.73 4.09
N CYS A 9 -0.15 -0.42 3.28
CA CYS A 9 0.97 -1.32 3.00
C CYS A 9 2.28 -0.96 3.71
N CYS A 10 2.37 0.25 4.25
CA CYS A 10 3.52 0.76 5.00
C CYS A 10 3.14 2.05 5.75
N ALA A 11 3.86 2.41 6.82
CA ALA A 11 3.63 3.68 7.53
C ALA A 11 3.96 4.92 6.68
N PRO A 12 5.12 5.00 5.99
CA PRO A 12 5.43 6.16 5.14
C PRO A 12 4.38 6.44 4.05
N CYS A 13 3.73 5.39 3.55
CA CYS A 13 2.70 5.44 2.52
C CYS A 13 1.41 6.11 3.04
N SER A 14 1.21 6.11 4.36
CA SER A 14 -0.01 6.55 5.02
C SER A 14 0.06 8.00 5.53
N LEU A 15 1.27 8.59 5.58
CA LEU A 15 1.49 9.95 6.10
C LEU A 15 0.60 11.01 5.43
N GLU A 16 0.73 11.19 4.12
CA GLU A 16 -0.02 12.21 3.39
C GLU A 16 -1.49 11.82 3.18
N PRO A 17 -1.84 10.56 2.84
CA PRO A 17 -3.24 10.16 2.76
C PRO A 17 -4.02 10.43 4.04
N VAL A 18 -3.51 10.04 5.22
CA VAL A 18 -4.25 10.27 6.48
C VAL A 18 -4.41 11.75 6.77
N ARG A 19 -3.37 12.57 6.58
CA ARG A 19 -3.44 14.03 6.79
C ARG A 19 -4.49 14.66 5.88
N LEU A 20 -4.41 14.40 4.57
CA LEU A 20 -5.29 15.01 3.57
C LEU A 20 -6.74 14.53 3.73
N LEU A 21 -6.96 13.24 4.02
CA LEU A 21 -8.31 12.71 4.26
C LEU A 21 -8.96 13.30 5.51
N ARG A 22 -8.18 13.56 6.58
CA ARG A 22 -8.66 14.28 7.77
C ARG A 22 -9.03 15.72 7.46
N GLU A 23 -8.26 16.41 6.64
CA GLU A 23 -8.59 17.76 6.15
C GLU A 23 -9.89 17.77 5.32
N GLU A 24 -10.20 16.68 4.61
CA GLU A 24 -11.47 16.48 3.89
C GLU A 24 -12.64 16.03 4.80
N GLY A 25 -12.42 15.87 6.10
CA GLY A 25 -13.46 15.52 7.08
C GLY A 25 -13.68 14.01 7.30
N PHE A 26 -12.78 13.16 6.82
CA PHE A 26 -12.76 11.73 7.16
C PHE A 26 -11.99 11.46 8.46
N GLU A 27 -12.33 10.37 9.15
CA GLU A 27 -11.49 9.78 10.20
C GLU A 27 -11.02 8.39 9.74
N PRO A 28 -9.77 8.27 9.26
CA PRO A 28 -9.25 7.00 8.77
C PRO A 28 -8.89 6.03 9.90
N THR A 29 -9.49 4.84 9.87
CA THR A 29 -8.98 3.64 10.57
C THR A 29 -8.09 2.86 9.61
N ILE A 30 -6.87 2.54 10.02
CA ILE A 30 -5.90 1.85 9.17
C ILE A 30 -6.21 0.35 9.15
N CYS A 31 -6.20 -0.26 7.96
CA CYS A 31 -6.31 -1.70 7.77
C CYS A 31 -5.03 -2.27 7.16
N TRP A 32 -4.32 -3.10 7.93
CA TRP A 32 -3.16 -3.85 7.47
C TRP A 32 -3.57 -5.22 6.91
N THR A 33 -3.35 -5.44 5.62
CA THR A 33 -3.42 -6.77 4.97
C THR A 33 -2.54 -6.80 3.73
N ASN A 34 -1.46 -7.57 3.80
CA ASN A 34 -0.35 -7.56 2.86
C ASN A 34 0.32 -8.94 2.71
N PRO A 35 -0.42 -9.97 2.26
CA PRO A 35 0.11 -11.33 2.05
C PRO A 35 1.23 -11.41 1.01
N ASN A 36 1.45 -10.33 0.25
CA ASN A 36 2.48 -10.23 -0.77
C ASN A 36 3.87 -9.89 -0.20
N ILE A 37 3.99 -9.39 1.03
CA ILE A 37 5.28 -8.86 1.53
C ILE A 37 6.23 -10.01 1.87
N GLN A 38 7.41 -9.98 1.24
CA GLN A 38 8.45 -10.99 1.35
C GLN A 38 9.82 -10.30 1.33
N PRO A 39 10.79 -10.75 2.15
CA PRO A 39 10.68 -11.88 3.07
C PRO A 39 9.90 -11.52 4.36
N ARG A 40 9.79 -12.48 5.29
CA ARG A 40 8.99 -12.31 6.53
C ARG A 40 9.54 -11.20 7.42
N ASP A 41 10.84 -10.98 7.42
CA ASP A 41 11.52 -9.87 8.09
C ASP A 41 11.06 -8.51 7.57
N GLU A 42 10.92 -8.33 6.25
CA GLU A 42 10.40 -7.11 5.66
C GLU A 42 8.95 -6.86 6.11
N TRP A 43 8.14 -7.91 6.10
CA TRP A 43 6.75 -7.82 6.59
C TRP A 43 6.72 -7.33 8.04
N GLN A 44 7.57 -7.92 8.90
CA GLN A 44 7.64 -7.59 10.31
C GLN A 44 8.06 -6.13 10.51
N ARG A 45 9.13 -5.69 9.84
CA ARG A 45 9.62 -4.30 9.93
C ARG A 45 8.57 -3.29 9.50
N ARG A 46 7.82 -3.57 8.43
CA ARG A 46 6.76 -2.65 7.96
C ARG A 46 5.57 -2.61 8.92
N LEU A 47 5.17 -3.74 9.48
CA LEU A 47 4.08 -3.80 10.45
C LEU A 47 4.46 -3.11 11.76
N ASP A 48 5.66 -3.37 12.29
CA ASP A 48 6.12 -2.75 13.54
C ASP A 48 6.23 -1.22 13.40
N GLU A 49 6.74 -0.76 12.27
CA GLU A 49 6.76 0.66 11.95
C GLU A 49 5.36 1.27 11.83
N LEU A 50 4.41 0.55 11.22
CA LEU A 50 3.02 0.99 11.12
C LEU A 50 2.33 1.03 12.48
N ARG A 51 2.51 0.00 13.32
CA ARG A 51 2.00 -0.04 14.69
C ARG A 51 2.51 1.14 15.51
N ARG A 52 3.82 1.39 15.47
CA ARG A 52 4.47 2.51 16.15
C ARG A 52 3.84 3.84 15.71
N TRP A 53 3.79 4.08 14.41
CA TRP A 53 3.22 5.32 13.87
C TRP A 53 1.73 5.50 14.19
N CYS A 54 0.94 4.42 14.11
CA CYS A 54 -0.47 4.45 14.48
C CYS A 54 -0.65 4.77 15.97
N ALA A 55 0.14 4.15 16.86
CA ALA A 55 0.10 4.43 18.29
C ALA A 55 0.48 5.89 18.60
N ASP A 56 1.59 6.38 18.04
CA ASP A 56 2.05 7.76 18.22
C ASP A 56 1.02 8.79 17.72
N GLY A 57 0.30 8.46 16.65
CA GLY A 57 -0.70 9.34 16.02
C GLY A 57 -2.12 9.19 16.55
N GLY A 58 -2.37 8.28 17.51
CA GLY A 58 -3.72 7.95 17.98
C GLY A 58 -4.63 7.43 16.85
N ILE A 59 -4.06 6.72 15.87
CA ILE A 59 -4.77 6.16 14.72
C ILE A 59 -5.10 4.71 15.02
N GLU A 60 -6.37 4.33 14.92
CA GLU A 60 -6.77 2.94 15.06
C GLU A 60 -6.16 2.07 13.95
N LEU A 61 -5.60 0.93 14.35
CA LEU A 61 -5.01 -0.06 13.45
C LEU A 61 -5.76 -1.40 13.57
N ILE A 62 -6.33 -1.84 12.46
CA ILE A 62 -6.89 -3.17 12.29
C ILE A 62 -5.86 -4.03 11.55
N GLU A 63 -5.36 -5.07 12.21
CA GLU A 63 -4.58 -6.12 11.57
C GLU A 63 -5.52 -7.22 11.07
N ALA A 64 -5.74 -7.23 9.76
CA ALA A 64 -6.68 -8.12 9.10
C ALA A 64 -6.04 -9.44 8.65
N GLY A 65 -6.85 -10.36 8.11
CA GLY A 65 -6.37 -11.65 7.62
C GLY A 65 -5.40 -11.49 6.46
N GLU A 66 -4.40 -12.36 6.41
CA GLU A 66 -3.43 -12.42 5.31
C GLU A 66 -3.32 -13.85 4.78
N ASP A 67 -3.86 -14.08 3.59
CA ASP A 67 -3.82 -15.37 2.92
C ASP A 67 -2.62 -15.45 1.97
N ARG A 68 -1.45 -15.77 2.55
CA ARG A 68 -0.19 -15.90 1.80
C ARG A 68 -0.22 -17.09 0.85
N GLU A 69 -0.85 -18.20 1.23
CA GLU A 69 -0.97 -19.39 0.39
C GLU A 69 -1.76 -19.09 -0.88
N ARG A 70 -2.89 -18.39 -0.76
CA ARG A 70 -3.67 -17.93 -1.92
C ARG A 70 -2.90 -16.95 -2.79
N TRP A 71 -2.08 -16.09 -2.19
CA TRP A 71 -1.19 -15.22 -2.97
C TRP A 71 -0.14 -16.03 -3.76
N GLU A 72 0.48 -17.04 -3.14
CA GLU A 72 1.43 -17.94 -3.81
C GLU A 72 0.78 -18.81 -4.89
N ALA A 73 -0.46 -19.24 -4.70
CA ALA A 73 -1.17 -20.05 -5.69
C ALA A 73 -1.72 -19.22 -6.85
N GLY A 74 -2.22 -18.00 -6.59
CA GLY A 74 -2.96 -17.21 -7.59
C GLY A 74 -2.20 -16.04 -8.21
N VAL A 75 -1.30 -15.40 -7.47
CA VAL A 75 -0.61 -14.17 -7.92
C VAL A 75 0.81 -14.47 -8.39
N ALA A 76 1.54 -15.28 -7.62
CA ALA A 76 2.92 -15.60 -7.90
C ALA A 76 3.18 -16.24 -9.28
N PRO A 77 2.34 -17.15 -9.81
CA PRO A 77 2.57 -17.77 -11.11
C PRO A 77 2.56 -16.77 -12.28
N LEU A 78 1.95 -15.59 -12.10
CA LEU A 78 1.96 -14.51 -13.09
C LEU A 78 3.35 -13.89 -13.27
N GLY A 79 4.28 -14.13 -12.35
CA GLY A 79 5.71 -13.92 -12.56
C GLY A 79 6.07 -12.49 -12.96
N ALA A 80 6.72 -12.33 -14.11
CA ALA A 80 7.15 -11.04 -14.63
C ALA A 80 6.04 -10.25 -15.37
N ASP A 81 4.84 -10.82 -15.56
CA ASP A 81 3.69 -10.09 -16.12
C ASP A 81 3.16 -9.09 -15.08
N ARG A 82 3.86 -7.96 -14.97
CA ARG A 82 3.59 -6.92 -13.97
C ARG A 82 2.14 -6.41 -14.02
N PRO A 83 1.54 -6.09 -15.18
CA PRO A 83 0.15 -5.68 -15.24
C PRO A 83 -0.82 -6.71 -14.65
N ARG A 84 -0.74 -7.98 -15.06
CA ARG A 84 -1.65 -9.03 -14.55
C ARG A 84 -1.36 -9.36 -13.10
N ARG A 85 -0.09 -9.49 -12.72
CA ARG A 85 0.35 -9.78 -11.35
C ARG A 85 -0.09 -8.70 -10.38
N CYS A 86 0.14 -7.42 -10.69
CA CYS A 86 -0.24 -6.33 -9.80
C CYS A 86 -1.76 -6.22 -9.67
N ARG A 87 -2.51 -6.38 -10.76
CA ARG A 87 -3.99 -6.44 -10.70
C ARG A 87 -4.48 -7.54 -9.77
N ALA A 88 -3.96 -8.76 -9.89
CA ALA A 88 -4.33 -9.88 -9.02
C ALA A 88 -3.91 -9.64 -7.55
N CYS A 89 -2.72 -9.07 -7.33
CA CYS A 89 -2.22 -8.71 -6.00
C CYS A 89 -3.11 -7.66 -5.31
N TYR A 90 -3.47 -6.59 -6.02
CA TYR A 90 -4.37 -5.56 -5.52
C TYR A 90 -5.74 -6.14 -5.23
N ALA A 91 -6.29 -6.98 -6.11
CA ALA A 91 -7.59 -7.60 -5.91
C ALA A 91 -7.64 -8.41 -4.61
N LEU A 92 -6.62 -9.21 -4.33
CA LEU A 92 -6.59 -10.02 -3.11
C LEU A 92 -6.51 -9.16 -1.84
N ARG A 93 -5.66 -8.12 -1.84
CA ARG A 93 -5.47 -7.23 -0.68
C ARG A 93 -6.67 -6.32 -0.42
N LEU A 94 -7.23 -5.75 -1.48
CA LEU A 94 -8.38 -4.86 -1.39
C LEU A 94 -9.67 -5.63 -1.13
N ALA A 95 -9.79 -6.89 -1.58
CA ALA A 95 -10.95 -7.71 -1.26
C ALA A 95 -11.05 -7.96 0.25
N GLU A 96 -9.91 -8.19 0.91
CA GLU A 96 -9.85 -8.33 2.35
C GLU A 96 -10.15 -7.01 3.07
N ALA A 97 -9.56 -5.89 2.64
CA ALA A 97 -9.87 -4.58 3.22
C ALA A 97 -11.36 -4.24 3.10
N CYS A 98 -11.99 -4.48 1.94
CA CYS A 98 -13.42 -4.26 1.74
C CYS A 98 -14.27 -5.26 2.55
N ARG A 99 -13.83 -6.50 2.76
CA ARG A 99 -14.51 -7.46 3.66
C ARG A 99 -14.53 -6.93 5.09
N VAL A 100 -13.38 -6.50 5.60
CA VAL A 100 -13.25 -5.94 6.95
C VAL A 100 -14.08 -4.66 7.09
N ALA A 101 -14.07 -3.78 6.09
CA ALA A 101 -14.88 -2.56 6.09
C ALA A 101 -16.37 -2.86 6.26
N GLN A 102 -16.88 -3.84 5.50
CA GLN A 102 -18.26 -4.29 5.58
C GLN A 102 -18.59 -4.91 6.95
N GLU A 103 -17.74 -5.79 7.47
CA GLU A 103 -17.94 -6.46 8.77
C GLU A 103 -17.87 -5.50 9.97
N ARG A 104 -17.10 -4.42 9.84
CA ARG A 104 -16.94 -3.39 10.88
C ARG A 104 -17.90 -2.21 10.70
N GLY A 105 -18.77 -2.24 9.69
CA GLY A 105 -19.79 -1.22 9.47
C GLY A 105 -19.27 0.12 8.94
N PHE A 106 -18.15 0.14 8.21
CA PHE A 106 -17.69 1.33 7.51
C PHE A 106 -18.53 1.60 6.27
N GLU A 107 -18.83 2.87 6.00
CA GLU A 107 -19.47 3.32 4.75
C GLU A 107 -18.43 3.55 3.64
N TYR A 108 -17.24 4.03 4.02
CA TYR A 108 -16.19 4.43 3.09
C TYR A 108 -14.96 3.52 3.18
N VAL A 109 -14.34 3.25 2.03
CA VAL A 109 -13.08 2.49 1.94
C VAL A 109 -12.09 3.17 1.00
N GLY A 110 -10.82 3.23 1.40
CA GLY A 110 -9.73 3.81 0.61
C GLY A 110 -8.48 2.93 0.65
N THR A 111 -7.43 3.34 -0.08
CA THR A 111 -6.16 2.63 -0.06
C THR A 111 -4.96 3.55 -0.25
N THR A 112 -3.84 3.17 0.34
CA THR A 112 -2.51 3.79 0.14
C THR A 112 -1.67 3.06 -0.91
N LEU A 113 -2.19 2.00 -1.54
CA LEU A 113 -1.44 1.20 -2.52
C LEU A 113 -0.93 1.99 -3.72
N ALA A 114 -1.58 3.09 -4.07
CA ALA A 114 -1.30 3.87 -5.26
C ALA A 114 -0.66 5.25 -4.97
N VAL A 115 -0.11 5.46 -3.77
CA VAL A 115 0.52 6.75 -3.39
C VAL A 115 1.88 6.97 -4.04
N SER A 116 2.54 5.90 -4.49
CA SER A 116 3.85 5.96 -5.12
C SER A 116 3.71 6.07 -6.65
N PRO A 117 4.49 6.92 -7.33
CA PRO A 117 4.47 7.03 -8.79
C PRO A 117 4.89 5.74 -9.51
N TYR A 118 5.46 4.77 -8.80
CA TYR A 118 5.86 3.47 -9.36
C TYR A 118 4.74 2.42 -9.33
N GLN A 119 3.55 2.75 -8.81
CA GLN A 119 2.41 1.83 -8.71
C GLN A 119 1.45 2.02 -9.89
N LEU A 120 0.64 1.01 -10.19
CA LEU A 120 -0.34 1.08 -11.28
C LEU A 120 -1.63 1.75 -10.77
N PHE A 121 -1.62 3.08 -10.72
CA PHE A 121 -2.69 3.91 -10.14
C PHE A 121 -4.08 3.54 -10.67
N ASP A 122 -4.27 3.60 -11.99
CA ASP A 122 -5.57 3.33 -12.61
C ASP A 122 -6.02 1.88 -12.39
N THR A 123 -5.09 0.92 -12.42
CA THR A 123 -5.40 -0.49 -12.14
C THR A 123 -5.80 -0.72 -10.69
N CYS A 124 -5.13 -0.05 -9.74
CA CYS A 124 -5.46 -0.16 -8.33
C CYS A 124 -6.85 0.41 -8.04
N ASN A 125 -7.18 1.56 -8.63
CA ASN A 125 -8.45 2.23 -8.42
C ASN A 125 -9.62 1.46 -9.08
N ASP A 126 -9.47 1.00 -10.32
CA ASP A 126 -10.47 0.13 -10.98
C ASP A 126 -10.78 -1.13 -10.17
N VAL A 127 -9.77 -1.71 -9.52
CA VAL A 127 -9.97 -2.86 -8.61
C VAL A 127 -10.72 -2.44 -7.34
N LEU A 128 -10.35 -1.32 -6.71
CA LEU A 128 -11.02 -0.82 -5.51
C LEU A 128 -12.50 -0.51 -5.76
N GLU A 129 -12.82 0.18 -6.86
CA GLU A 129 -14.19 0.57 -7.22
C GLU A 129 -15.09 -0.66 -7.35
N ARG A 130 -14.64 -1.67 -8.10
CA ARG A 130 -15.41 -2.91 -8.30
C ARG A 130 -15.66 -3.66 -6.99
N LEU A 131 -14.63 -3.77 -6.14
CA LEU A 131 -14.73 -4.50 -4.87
C LEU A 131 -15.57 -3.75 -3.84
N ALA A 132 -15.47 -2.42 -3.80
CA ALA A 132 -16.29 -1.58 -2.93
C ALA A 132 -17.76 -1.64 -3.34
N ALA A 133 -18.06 -1.46 -4.64
CA ALA A 133 -19.42 -1.54 -5.17
C ALA A 133 -20.08 -2.90 -4.89
N ALA A 134 -19.34 -4.01 -5.07
CA ALA A 134 -19.83 -5.36 -4.79
C ALA A 134 -20.20 -5.60 -3.31
N ARG A 135 -19.77 -4.73 -2.39
CA ARG A 135 -20.05 -4.82 -0.95
C ARG A 135 -20.90 -3.67 -0.40
N GLY A 136 -21.40 -2.79 -1.28
CA GLY A 136 -22.16 -1.60 -0.86
C GLY A 136 -21.31 -0.55 -0.14
N LEU A 137 -20.01 -0.50 -0.40
CA LEU A 137 -19.08 0.48 0.15
C LEU A 137 -18.85 1.62 -0.84
N THR A 138 -18.60 2.82 -0.33
CA THR A 138 -18.21 3.98 -1.13
C THR A 138 -16.69 4.07 -1.23
N PRO A 139 -16.09 3.88 -2.42
CA PRO A 139 -14.64 4.02 -2.58
C PRO A 139 -14.23 5.50 -2.48
N VAL A 140 -13.24 5.81 -1.65
CA VAL A 140 -12.60 7.13 -1.56
C VAL A 140 -11.27 7.08 -2.30
N ILE A 141 -11.30 7.53 -3.55
CA ILE A 141 -10.14 7.56 -4.45
C ILE A 141 -9.61 8.98 -4.54
N ARG A 142 -8.32 9.13 -4.29
CA ARG A 142 -7.57 10.39 -4.38
C ARG A 142 -6.21 10.14 -5.00
N ASP A 143 -5.74 11.11 -5.78
CA ASP A 143 -4.37 11.08 -6.30
C ASP A 143 -3.40 11.70 -5.29
N PHE A 144 -2.73 10.84 -4.53
CA PHE A 144 -1.73 11.25 -3.55
C PHE A 144 -0.30 11.32 -4.13
N ARG A 145 -0.10 10.95 -5.40
CA ARG A 145 1.24 10.92 -6.03
C ARG A 145 1.95 12.28 -6.01
N PRO A 146 1.27 13.44 -6.17
CA PRO A 146 1.91 14.75 -6.03
C PRO A 146 2.56 14.98 -4.65
N TYR A 147 2.07 14.30 -3.61
CA TYR A 147 2.56 14.42 -2.23
C TYR A 147 3.59 13.35 -1.87
N TYR A 148 3.98 12.48 -2.80
CA TYR A 148 5.01 11.46 -2.56
C TYR A 148 6.38 12.05 -2.12
N PRO A 149 6.88 13.17 -2.68
CA PRO A 149 8.10 13.82 -2.19
C PRO A 149 7.97 14.33 -0.75
N GLU A 150 6.80 14.84 -0.38
CA GLU A 150 6.48 15.32 0.96
C GLU A 150 6.49 14.16 1.97
N ALA A 151 5.78 13.08 1.66
CA ALA A 151 5.79 11.84 2.45
C ALA A 151 7.22 11.30 2.64
N THR A 152 8.05 11.39 1.59
CA THR A 152 9.47 11.00 1.61
C THR A 152 10.32 11.86 2.53
N ARG A 153 10.05 13.17 2.62
CA ARG A 153 10.75 14.08 3.51
C ARG A 153 10.33 13.83 4.97
N ARG A 154 9.03 13.84 5.25
CA ARG A 154 8.48 13.64 6.59
C ARG A 154 8.84 12.28 7.19
N SER A 155 8.82 11.21 6.39
CA SER A 155 9.26 9.88 6.85
C SER A 155 10.73 9.86 7.26
N ARG A 156 11.61 10.69 6.66
CA ARG A 156 13.01 10.82 7.12
C ARG A 156 13.11 11.60 8.41
N GLU A 157 12.39 12.71 8.51
CA GLU A 157 12.35 13.55 9.72
C GLU A 157 11.85 12.75 10.94
N LEU A 158 10.90 11.85 10.74
CA LEU A 158 10.33 10.97 11.76
C LEU A 158 11.15 9.67 11.99
N GLY A 159 12.30 9.52 11.32
CA GLY A 159 13.16 8.34 11.46
C GLY A 159 12.49 7.02 11.04
N MET A 160 11.49 7.08 10.16
CA MET A 160 10.67 5.91 9.82
C MET A 160 11.44 4.86 9.04
N TYR A 161 11.11 3.59 9.26
CA TYR A 161 11.54 2.53 8.33
C TYR A 161 10.96 2.78 6.94
N ARG A 162 11.83 2.69 5.91
CA ARG A 162 11.47 2.91 4.51
C ARG A 162 11.93 1.75 3.65
N GLN A 163 10.95 1.10 3.03
CA GLN A 163 11.15 0.10 2.01
C GLN A 163 11.62 0.71 0.68
N ASN A 164 12.29 -0.09 -0.14
CA ASN A 164 12.74 0.29 -1.49
C ASN A 164 12.07 -0.52 -2.62
N TYR A 165 10.97 -1.20 -2.32
CA TYR A 165 10.16 -2.01 -3.24
C TYR A 165 8.73 -2.19 -2.71
N CYS A 166 7.80 -2.65 -3.57
CA CYS A 166 6.39 -2.82 -3.23
C CYS A 166 6.15 -3.85 -2.10
N GLY A 167 6.99 -4.88 -2.03
CA GLY A 167 6.94 -5.92 -1.00
C GLY A 167 6.98 -7.33 -1.56
N CYS A 168 6.52 -7.56 -2.80
CA CYS A 168 6.63 -8.90 -3.40
C CYS A 168 8.03 -9.16 -3.96
N ARG A 169 8.44 -10.44 -3.98
CA ARG A 169 9.75 -10.88 -4.51
C ARG A 169 10.04 -10.39 -5.93
N PHE A 170 9.03 -10.30 -6.79
CA PHE A 170 9.18 -9.79 -8.15
C PHE A 170 9.56 -8.31 -8.15
N SER A 171 8.87 -7.50 -7.35
CA SER A 171 9.20 -6.08 -7.22
C SER A 171 10.57 -5.84 -6.55
N ALA A 172 11.05 -6.76 -5.72
CA ALA A 172 12.39 -6.70 -5.14
C ALA A 172 13.47 -6.90 -6.22
N VAL A 173 13.27 -7.89 -7.11
CA VAL A 173 14.15 -8.14 -8.27
C VAL A 173 14.13 -6.95 -9.23
N GLU A 174 12.94 -6.47 -9.62
CA GLU A 174 12.75 -5.30 -10.48
C GLU A 174 13.53 -4.09 -9.91
N ALA A 175 13.35 -3.79 -8.61
CA ALA A 175 14.04 -2.69 -7.96
C ALA A 175 15.56 -2.88 -7.90
N ALA A 176 16.06 -4.11 -7.75
CA ALA A 176 17.49 -4.41 -7.77
C ALA A 176 18.10 -4.19 -9.17
N MET A 177 17.40 -4.62 -10.22
CA MET A 177 17.82 -4.43 -11.61
C MET A 177 17.88 -2.95 -11.98
N ASP A 178 16.84 -2.18 -11.62
CA ASP A 178 16.82 -0.73 -11.88
C ASP A 178 17.97 0.00 -11.19
N ARG A 179 18.29 -0.36 -9.93
CA ARG A 179 19.44 0.21 -9.22
C ARG A 179 20.77 -0.14 -9.89
N ALA A 180 20.91 -1.37 -10.39
CA ALA A 180 22.11 -1.79 -11.10
C ALA A 180 22.29 -0.98 -12.40
N ARG A 181 21.21 -0.86 -13.19
CA ARG A 181 21.17 -0.06 -14.42
C ARG A 181 21.57 1.40 -14.18
N ILE A 182 20.91 2.08 -13.23
CA ILE A 182 21.19 3.48 -12.89
C ILE A 182 22.65 3.68 -12.45
N ARG A 183 23.20 2.73 -11.68
CA ARG A 183 24.59 2.79 -11.24
C ARG A 183 25.54 2.69 -12.43
N ASP A 184 25.26 1.82 -13.38
CA ASP A 184 26.13 1.59 -14.54
C ASP A 184 26.04 2.76 -15.53
N GLU A 185 24.85 3.33 -15.74
CA GLU A 185 24.64 4.59 -16.48
C GLU A 185 25.45 5.74 -15.87
N ARG A 186 25.42 5.90 -14.54
CA ARG A 186 26.20 6.92 -13.83
C ARG A 186 27.71 6.72 -13.93
N LYS A 187 28.18 5.47 -14.00
CA LYS A 187 29.60 5.16 -14.20
C LYS A 187 30.03 5.48 -15.63
N ALA A 188 29.18 5.17 -16.61
CA ALA A 188 29.43 5.49 -18.01
C ALA A 188 29.48 7.00 -18.25
N ALA A 189 28.57 7.77 -17.66
CA ALA A 189 28.54 9.24 -17.80
C ALA A 189 29.72 9.98 -17.13
N LYS A 190 30.53 9.26 -16.32
CA LYS A 190 31.72 9.79 -15.66
C LYS A 190 33.03 9.41 -16.37
N LYS A 191 32.95 8.54 -17.40
CA LYS A 191 34.07 8.19 -18.27
C LYS A 191 34.02 9.04 -19.52
#